data_AF-A0A0L8HCI5-F1
#
_entry.id   AF-A0A0L8HCI5-F1
#
_cell.length_a   1.000
_cell.length_b   1.000
_cell.length_c   1.000
_cell.angle_alpha   90.00
_cell.angle_beta   90.00
_cell.angle_gamma   90.00
#
_symmetry.space_group_name_H-M   'P 1'
#
loop_
_entity.id
_entity.type
_entity.pdbx_description
1 polymer ?
#
loop_
_entity_poly.entity_id
_entity_poly.type
_entity_poly.pdbx_seq_one_letter_code
_entity_poly.pdbx_strand_id
1 'polypeptide(L)' 'GFLSTGDGTASGNYATLDQIAALHWLKENIESFNGDKQRVTLFGHGHGAALVNLLLVSPVTKGQSSLV' A
#
# COMPACT_ATOMS: atom_id res chain seq x y z
N GLY A 1 7.82 6.92 -10.21
CA GLY A 1 7.47 6.45 -8.85
C GLY A 1 7.69 7.51 -7.80
N PHE A 2 8.94 7.92 -7.54
CA PHE A 2 9.28 8.72 -6.36
C PHE A 2 9.81 10.13 -6.65
N LEU A 3 9.80 10.58 -7.91
CA LEU A 3 10.23 11.93 -8.26
C LEU A 3 9.39 12.97 -7.51
N SER A 4 10.06 13.82 -6.74
CA SER A 4 9.44 14.97 -6.07
C SER A 4 10.25 16.22 -6.38
N THR A 5 9.56 17.31 -6.70
CA THR A 5 10.16 18.62 -6.93
C THR A 5 10.18 19.48 -5.66
N GLY A 6 9.54 19.05 -4.58
CA GLY A 6 9.49 19.76 -3.30
C GLY A 6 8.63 21.04 -3.27
N ASP A 7 8.20 21.52 -4.43
CA ASP A 7 7.33 22.69 -4.63
C ASP A 7 5.86 22.32 -4.91
N GLY A 8 5.54 21.03 -4.94
CA GLY A 8 4.21 20.50 -5.24
C GLY A 8 3.89 20.30 -6.73
N THR A 9 4.78 20.69 -7.65
CA THR A 9 4.62 20.42 -9.09
C THR A 9 4.67 18.92 -9.39
N ALA A 10 5.57 18.20 -8.73
CA ALA A 10 5.56 16.76 -8.60
C ALA A 10 5.64 16.43 -7.11
N SER A 11 4.52 15.98 -6.53
CA SER A 11 4.46 15.69 -5.09
C SER A 11 5.30 14.48 -4.69
N GLY A 12 5.55 13.56 -5.62
CA GLY A 12 6.28 12.31 -5.37
C GLY A 12 5.41 11.22 -4.75
N ASN A 13 6.05 10.14 -4.31
CA ASN A 13 5.42 8.97 -3.70
C ASN A 13 4.34 8.27 -4.56
N TYR A 14 4.27 8.54 -5.85
CA TYR A 14 3.33 7.88 -6.76
C TYR A 14 3.45 6.35 -6.74
N ALA A 15 4.65 5.80 -6.60
CA ALA A 15 4.82 4.35 -6.46
C ALA A 15 4.21 3.80 -5.15
N THR A 16 4.19 4.59 -4.07
CA THR A 16 3.49 4.21 -2.84
C THR A 16 1.97 4.32 -3.03
N LEU A 17 1.50 5.34 -3.75
CA LEU A 17 0.09 5.48 -4.10
C LEU A 17 -0.39 4.32 -4.98
N ASP A 18 0.43 3.82 -5.90
CA ASP A 18 0.14 2.65 -6.72
C ASP A 18 -0.06 1.40 -5.84
N GLN A 19 0.77 1.22 -4.81
CA GLN A 19 0.60 0.11 -3.86
C GLN A 19 -0.67 0.26 -3.02
N ILE A 20 -1.02 1.48 -2.60
CA ILE A 20 -2.29 1.74 -1.88
C ILE A 20 -3.48 1.43 -2.78
N ALA A 21 -3.44 1.82 -4.06
CA ALA A 21 -4.49 1.51 -5.02
C ALA A 21 -4.64 0.00 -5.23
N ALA A 22 -3.52 -0.75 -5.29
CA ALA A 22 -3.55 -2.20 -5.37
C ALA A 22 -4.17 -2.85 -4.12
N LEU A 23 -3.86 -2.34 -2.91
CA LEU A 23 -4.48 -2.81 -1.67
C LEU A 23 -5.98 -2.52 -1.62
N HIS A 24 -6.40 -1.35 -2.13
CA HIS A 24 -7.81 -1.01 -2.26
C HIS A 24 -8.53 -1.99 -3.20
N TRP A 25 -7.93 -2.26 -4.36
CA TRP A 25 -8.48 -3.22 -5.32
C TRP A 25 -8.59 -4.62 -4.69
N LEU A 26 -7.56 -5.07 -3.95
CA LEU A 26 -7.63 -6.34 -3.23
C LEU A 26 -8.79 -6.36 -2.25
N LYS A 27 -8.97 -5.31 -1.45
CA LYS A 27 -10.06 -5.23 -0.47
C LYS A 27 -11.45 -5.31 -1.11
N GLU A 28 -11.60 -4.77 -2.32
CA GLU A 28 -12.86 -4.78 -3.08
C GLU A 28 -13.12 -6.11 -3.82
N ASN A 29 -12.07 -6.81 -4.23
CA ASN A 29 -12.20 -7.90 -5.20
C ASN A 29 -11.80 -9.28 -4.67
N ILE A 30 -11.03 -9.38 -3.58
CA ILE A 30 -10.44 -10.65 -3.13
C ILE A 30 -11.49 -11.69 -2.72
N GLU A 31 -12.68 -11.28 -2.28
CA GLU A 31 -13.79 -12.17 -1.93
C GLU A 31 -14.28 -12.98 -3.14
N SER A 32 -14.23 -12.39 -4.34
CA SER A 32 -14.57 -13.07 -5.61
C SER A 32 -13.60 -14.20 -5.96
N PHE A 33 -12.40 -14.20 -5.36
CA PHE A 33 -11.38 -15.23 -5.50
C PHE A 33 -11.32 -16.16 -4.29
N ASN A 34 -12.38 -16.19 -3.46
CA ASN A 34 -12.45 -16.96 -2.23
C ASN A 34 -11.42 -16.57 -1.16
N GLY A 35 -10.83 -15.38 -1.25
CA GLY A 35 -9.96 -14.86 -0.19
C GLY A 35 -10.72 -14.02 0.84
N ASP A 36 -10.07 -13.77 1.97
CA ASP A 36 -10.64 -13.00 3.08
C ASP A 36 -10.03 -11.59 3.09
N LYS A 37 -10.85 -10.57 2.83
CA LYS A 37 -10.44 -9.16 2.81
C LYS A 37 -9.96 -8.64 4.18
N GLN A 38 -10.28 -9.33 5.27
CA GLN A 38 -9.78 -9.02 6.61
C GLN A 38 -8.43 -9.69 6.91
N ARG A 39 -7.96 -10.60 6.04
CA ARG A 39 -6.73 -11.37 6.25
C ARG A 39 -5.78 -11.24 5.08
N VAL A 40 -5.34 -10.01 4.83
CA VAL A 40 -4.34 -9.69 3.81
C VAL A 40 -2.98 -9.48 4.47
N THR A 41 -2.01 -10.33 4.15
CA THR A 41 -0.63 -10.23 4.63
C THR A 41 0.25 -9.61 3.55
N LEU A 42 0.89 -8.48 3.88
CA LEU A 42 1.84 -7.82 2.99
C LEU A 42 3.27 -8.24 3.34
N PHE A 43 4.05 -8.65 2.33
CA PHE A 43 5.44 -9.07 2.51
C PHE A 43 6.34 -8.46 1.43
N GLY A 44 7.61 -8.28 1.73
CA GLY A 44 8.60 -7.75 0.80
C GLY A 44 10.02 -7.96 1.28
N HIS A 45 10.99 -7.87 0.36
CA HIS A 45 12.42 -8.00 0.64
C HIS A 45 13.20 -6.78 0.14
N GLY A 46 14.26 -6.39 0.86
CA GLY A 46 15.07 -5.20 0.54
C GLY A 46 14.21 -3.93 0.47
N HIS A 47 14.19 -3.28 -0.68
CA HIS A 47 13.34 -2.12 -0.94
C HIS A 47 11.84 -2.41 -0.76
N GLY A 48 11.40 -3.65 -1.03
CA GLY A 48 10.02 -4.07 -0.78
C GLY A 48 9.69 -4.07 0.70
N ALA A 49 10.60 -4.52 1.56
CA ALA A 49 10.39 -4.49 3.02
C ALA A 49 10.29 -3.05 3.55
N ALA A 50 11.09 -2.14 2.99
CA ALA A 50 10.99 -0.71 3.32
C ALA A 50 9.63 -0.12 2.91
N LEU A 51 9.08 -0.53 1.76
CA LEU A 51 7.75 -0.11 1.30
C LEU A 51 6.62 -0.70 2.15
N VAL A 52 6.73 -1.97 2.55
CA VAL A 52 5.80 -2.57 3.52
C VAL A 52 5.81 -1.78 4.83
N ASN A 53 6.98 -1.42 5.34
CA ASN A 53 7.10 -0.61 6.54
C ASN A 53 6.49 0.79 6.36
N LEU A 54 6.73 1.45 5.22
CA LEU A 54 6.12 2.75 4.89
C LEU A 54 4.60 2.69 4.85
N LEU A 55 4.04 1.61 4.28
CA LEU A 55 2.60 1.37 4.26
C LEU A 55 2.06 1.01 5.64
N LEU A 56 2.84 0.41 6.53
CA LEU A 56 2.40 0.12 7.90
C LEU A 56 2.25 1.41 8.73
N VAL A 57 3.17 2.37 8.57
CA VAL A 57 3.17 3.63 9.34
C VAL A 57 2.29 4.72 8.74
N SER A 58 1.90 4.59 7.46
CA SER A 58 1.10 5.60 6.78
C SER A 58 -0.30 5.74 7.42
N PRO A 59 -0.78 6.96 7.70
CA PRO A 59 -2.15 7.18 8.17
C PRO A 59 -3.19 6.75 7.15
N VAL A 60 -2.85 6.78 5.85
CA VAL A 60 -3.76 6.53 4.73
C VAL A 60 -4.15 5.05 4.63
N THR A 61 -3.29 4.16 5.11
CA THR A 61 -3.50 2.71 5.13
C THR A 61 -4.03 2.22 6.48
N LYS A 62 -4.14 3.10 7.48
CA LYS A 62 -4.60 2.79 8.84
C LYS A 62 -6.08 2.40 8.81
N GLY A 63 -6.37 1.10 8.87
CA GLY A 63 -7.73 0.53 8.75
C GLY A 63 -7.98 -0.30 7.49
N GLN A 64 -6.98 -0.41 6.60
CA GLN A 64 -6.97 -1.46 5.56
C GLN A 64 -6.33 -2.77 6.06
N SER A 65 -5.94 -2.78 7.33
CA SER A 65 -4.93 -3.66 7.86
C SER A 65 -5.34 -4.22 9.22
N SER A 66 -6.01 -5.37 9.21
CA SER A 66 -5.69 -6.39 10.21
C SER A 66 -4.34 -6.99 9.79
N LEU A 67 -3.27 -6.20 9.97
CA LEU A 67 -1.91 -6.59 9.64
C LEU A 67 -1.28 -7.22 10.89
N VAL A 68 -1.30 -8.55 10.91
CA VAL A 68 -0.36 -9.40 11.65
C VAL A 68 0.10 -10.50 10.69
#